data_AF-A0A7W0A7W4-F1
#
_entry.id   AF-A0A7W0A7W4-F1
#
_cell.length_a   1.000
_cell.length_b   1.000
_cell.length_c   1.000
_cell.angle_alpha   90.00
_cell.angle_beta   90.00
_cell.angle_gamma   90.00
#
_symmetry.space_group_name_H-M   'P 1'
#
loop_
_entity.id
_entity.type
_entity.pdbx_description
1 polymer ?
#
loop_
_entity_poly.entity_id
_entity_poly.type
_entity_poly.pdbx_seq_one_letter_code
_entity_poly.pdbx_strand_id
1 'polypeptide(L)' 'PRRLGGDYLGVDVNVAARVGEAAGAGELLASLQVVEHLEAERFDLGRAKRLRAAGAPSDLRVRRISRL' A
#
# COMPACT_ATOMS: atom_id res chain seq x y z
N PRO A 1 3.53 -4.84 12.20
CA PRO A 1 2.45 -4.46 13.15
C PRO A 1 2.31 -5.41 14.37
N ARG A 2 1.75 -4.91 15.49
CA ARG A 2 1.48 -5.68 16.72
C ARG A 2 -0.03 -5.93 16.86
N ARG A 3 -0.42 -7.17 17.12
CA ARG A 3 -1.81 -7.54 17.44
C ARG A 3 -2.15 -7.12 18.88
N LEU A 4 -3.28 -6.45 19.07
CA LEU A 4 -3.83 -6.09 20.37
C LEU A 4 -5.30 -6.48 20.41
N GLY A 5 -5.61 -7.55 21.16
CA GLY A 5 -6.95 -8.14 21.14
C GLY A 5 -7.33 -8.60 19.73
N GLY A 6 -8.43 -8.05 19.20
CA GLY A 6 -8.92 -8.31 17.85
C GLY A 6 -8.34 -7.40 16.76
N ASP A 7 -7.45 -6.46 17.11
CA ASP A 7 -7.00 -5.40 16.20
C ASP A 7 -5.47 -5.40 16.01
N TYR A 8 -4.99 -4.57 15.08
CA TYR A 8 -3.57 -4.38 14.78
C TYR A 8 -3.18 -2.91 14.96
N LEU A 9 -2.07 -2.66 15.66
CA LEU A 9 -1.46 -1.35 15.79
C LEU A 9 -0.05 -1.32 15.23
N GLY A 10 0.32 -0.22 14.59
CA GLY A 10 1.69 0.02 14.12
C GLY A 10 1.75 0.86 12.86
N VAL A 11 2.97 1.12 12.40
CA VAL A 11 3.22 1.93 11.20
C VAL A 11 2.59 1.29 9.96
N ASP A 12 2.69 -0.03 9.79
CA ASP A 12 2.17 -0.72 8.61
C ASP A 12 0.66 -0.53 8.41
N VAL A 13 -0.13 -0.54 9.50
CA VAL A 13 -1.59 -0.34 9.41
C VAL A 13 -1.95 1.11 9.14
N ASN A 14 -1.20 2.07 9.69
CA ASN A 14 -1.36 3.48 9.38
C ASN A 14 -1.02 3.77 7.90
N VAL A 15 0.06 3.15 7.41
CA VAL A 15 0.44 3.21 5.99
C VAL A 15 -0.67 2.62 5.13
N ALA A 16 -1.18 1.43 5.46
CA ALA A 16 -2.27 0.80 4.72
C ALA A 16 -3.52 1.70 4.66
N ALA A 17 -3.87 2.38 5.76
CA ALA A 17 -4.96 3.35 5.78
C ALA A 17 -4.71 4.51 4.81
N ARG A 18 -3.52 5.14 4.84
CA ARG A 18 -3.17 6.23 3.91
C ARG A 18 -3.11 5.78 2.45
N VAL A 19 -2.69 4.54 2.19
CA VAL A 19 -2.70 3.96 0.83
C VAL A 19 -4.14 3.77 0.35
N GLY A 20 -5.02 3.26 1.20
CA GLY A 20 -6.45 3.09 0.89
C GLY A 20 -7.17 4.42 0.64
N GLU A 21 -6.92 5.43 1.47
CA GLU A 21 -7.48 6.78 1.31
C GLU A 21 -7.05 7.45 -0.01
N ALA A 22 -5.84 7.15 -0.51
CA ALA A 22 -5.31 7.72 -1.75
C ALA A 22 -5.77 6.98 -3.01
N ALA A 23 -6.39 5.80 -2.87
CA ALA A 23 -6.85 5.01 -4.00
C ALA A 23 -8.13 5.60 -4.60
N GLY A 24 -8.19 5.69 -5.93
CA GLY A 24 -9.42 6.04 -6.63
C GLY A 24 -10.48 4.94 -6.58
N ALA A 25 -11.70 5.26 -7.00
CA ALA A 25 -12.77 4.26 -7.13
C ALA A 25 -12.34 3.13 -8.08
N GLY A 26 -12.43 1.88 -7.61
CA GLY A 26 -12.00 0.69 -8.36
C GLY A 26 -10.49 0.57 -8.56
N GLU A 27 -9.68 1.41 -7.91
CA GLU A 27 -8.23 1.31 -7.94
C GLU A 27 -7.72 0.50 -6.74
N LEU A 28 -6.76 -0.40 -7.00
CA LEU A 28 -5.97 -1.05 -5.98
C LEU A 28 -4.56 -0.46 -5.98
N LEU A 29 -4.18 0.16 -4.87
CA LEU A 29 -2.82 0.62 -4.61
C LEU A 29 -2.15 -0.27 -3.58
N ALA A 30 -0.85 -0.52 -3.76
CA ALA A 30 -0.01 -1.15 -2.75
C ALA A 30 1.29 -0.38 -2.59
N SER A 31 1.85 -0.40 -1.37
CA SER A 31 3.20 0.11 -1.13
C SER A 31 4.24 -0.73 -1.88
N LEU A 32 5.40 -0.15 -2.16
CA LEU A 32 6.49 -0.90 -2.82
C LEU A 32 6.92 -2.13 -2.01
N GLN A 33 6.97 -2.02 -0.68
CA GLN A 33 7.26 -3.15 0.19
C GLN A 33 6.28 -4.31 -0.03
N VAL A 34 4.98 -4.04 -0.20
CA VAL A 34 4.00 -5.09 -0.50
C VAL A 34 4.24 -5.68 -1.89
N VAL A 35 4.52 -4.84 -2.88
CA VAL A 35 4.79 -5.29 -4.27
C VAL A 35 5.99 -6.24 -4.35
N GLU A 36 7.02 -6.04 -3.54
CA GLU A 36 8.20 -6.92 -3.48
C GLU A 36 7.86 -8.35 -3.02
N HIS A 37 6.73 -8.54 -2.34
CA HIS A 37 6.26 -9.84 -1.87
C HIS A 37 5.21 -10.48 -2.80
N LEU A 38 4.85 -9.83 -3.90
CA LEU A 38 3.88 -10.35 -4.87
C LEU A 38 4.57 -11.24 -5.90
N GLU A 39 3.86 -12.29 -6.33
CA GLU A 39 4.20 -13.02 -7.54
C GLU A 39 3.95 -12.12 -8.76
N ALA A 40 4.99 -11.41 -9.21
CA ALA A 40 4.89 -10.39 -10.25
C ALA A 40 4.26 -10.89 -11.56
N GLU A 41 4.37 -12.18 -11.86
CA GLU A 41 3.78 -12.83 -13.04
C GLU A 41 2.25 -12.94 -13.00
N ARG A 42 1.60 -12.63 -11.88
CA ARG A 42 0.13 -12.67 -11.74
C ARG A 42 -0.55 -11.30 -11.83
N PHE A 43 0.24 -10.23 -11.88
CA PHE A 43 -0.27 -8.87 -11.76
C PHE A 43 0.38 -7.93 -12.77
N ASP A 44 -0.44 -7.06 -13.35
CA ASP A 44 0.08 -5.86 -14.01
C ASP A 44 0.36 -4.79 -12.96
N LEU A 45 1.57 -4.23 -13.01
CA LEU A 45 2.08 -3.30 -12.02
C LEU A 45 2.32 -1.94 -12.69
N GLY A 46 1.48 -0.95 -12.37
CA GLY A 46 1.64 0.42 -12.86
C GLY A 46 2.93 1.09 -12.36
N ARG A 47 3.27 2.28 -12.86
CA ARG A 47 4.49 3.00 -12.43
C ARG A 47 4.47 3.31 -10.92
N ALA A 48 5.63 3.20 -10.26
CA ALA A 48 5.80 3.63 -8.89
C ALA A 48 5.68 5.17 -8.76
N LYS A 49 4.86 5.63 -7.82
CA LYS A 49 4.67 7.05 -7.48
C LYS A 49 4.86 7.29 -5.98
N ARG A 50 5.38 8.46 -5.61
CA ARG A 50 5.45 8.86 -4.19
C ARG A 50 4.03 9.21 -3.71
N LEU A 51 3.65 8.69 -2.54
CA LEU A 51 2.41 9.05 -1.87
C LEU A 51 2.76 10.03 -0.75
N ARG A 52 2.22 11.25 -0.82
CA ARG A 52 2.36 12.26 0.23
C ARG A 52 1.05 12.33 0.99
N ALA A 53 1.07 11.90 2.24
CA ALA A 53 -0.07 11.98 3.14
C ALA A 53 0.41 12.34 4.54
N ALA A 54 -0.42 13.08 5.29
CA ALA A 54 -0.11 13.44 6.66
C ALA A 54 0.05 12.19 7.54
N GLY A 55 1.17 12.12 8.28
CA GLY A 55 1.49 10.96 9.13
C GLY A 55 2.00 9.72 8.39
N ALA A 56 2.18 9.78 7.06
CA ALA A 56 2.86 8.73 6.31
C ALA A 56 4.39 8.96 6.32
N PRO A 57 5.20 7.89 6.22
CA PRO A 57 6.63 8.00 5.96
C PRO A 57 6.93 8.88 4.73
N SER A 58 7.99 9.69 4.80
CA SER A 58 8.31 10.70 3.78
C SER A 58 8.76 10.11 2.43
N ASP A 59 9.16 8.85 2.45
CA ASP A 59 9.62 8.03 1.34
C ASP A 59 8.58 7.01 0.86
N LEU A 60 7.35 7.02 1.42
CA LEU A 60 6.29 6.11 1.01
C LEU A 60 6.02 6.21 -0.50
N ARG A 61 6.13 5.06 -1.17
CA ARG A 61 5.84 4.90 -2.59
C ARG A 61 4.82 3.79 -2.80
N VAL A 62 3.97 3.98 -3.80
CA VAL A 62 2.90 3.04 -4.17
C VAL A 62 2.92 2.73 -5.66
N ARG A 63 2.35 1.58 -6.02
CA ARG A 63 2.03 1.20 -7.41
C ARG A 63 0.55 0.85 -7.49
N ARG A 64 -0.05 1.11 -8.66
CA ARG A 64 -1.33 0.49 -9.03
C ARG A 64 -1.09 -0.99 -9.31
N ILE A 65 -2.00 -1.83 -8.84
CA ILE A 65 -2.01 -3.26 -9.11
C ILE A 65 -3.33 -3.61 -9.81
N SER A 66 -3.23 -4.39 -10.88
CA SER A 66 -4.36 -5.09 -11.47
C SER A 66 -4.00 -6.55 -11.69
N ARG A 67 -4.99 -7.44 -11.63
CA ARG A 67 -4.78 -8.83 -12.01
C ARG A 67 -4.61 -8.92 -13.54
N LEU A 68 -3.75 -9.83 -13.99
CA LEU A 68 -3.65 -10.22 -15.40
C LEU A 68 -4.87 -11.05 -15.84
#